data_AF-J3A9M7-F1
#
_entry.id   AF-J3A9M7-F1
#
_cell.length_a   1.000
_cell.length_b   1.000
_cell.length_c   1.000
_cell.angle_alpha   90.00
_cell.angle_beta   90.00
_cell.angle_gamma   90.00
#
_symmetry.space_group_name_H-M   'P 1'
#
loop_
_entity.id
_entity.type
_entity.pdbx_description
1 polymer ?
#
loop_
_entity_poly.entity_id
_entity_poly.type
_entity_poly.pdbx_seq_one_letter_code
_entity_poly.pdbx_strand_id
1 'polypeptide(L)'
;MFTIARPFAMLLALTLSLDAAALSLRSEKRADGTTVLLLTNDPAPARPPQLNEDPAIRAALIDFIGYATGSYTNDGSLIVTQVLDALDSEFSTFEEGVPAERKMLTAMDDGNHGDERAALLLDDKGQLIAVGLVNGHCTVKSRTESLSCNPGPETVLTIFQAKGAKKSDADPIIVWSKQLPPLIAYWAESEDPETRARAQKIATVEYIITDPKKDSWNASQLPSDFPKAMLPLLPKNAHLAGAGVDGVYTTPGMRGAPIYGDFDELAGRPRHDFEVMLKTYTEFSDVVEFYKQRAKGAELSANDEKALIEGVAGGGTYKIEIKDNEEEGTAITFSAWRKEV
;
A
#
# COMPACT_ATOMS: atom_id res chain seq x y z
N MET A 1 -23.63 -65.04 -44.52
CA MET A 1 -23.29 -63.85 -45.34
C MET A 1 -24.12 -62.69 -44.83
N PHE A 2 -23.55 -61.47 -44.82
CA PHE A 2 -24.10 -60.18 -44.36
C PHE A 2 -24.21 -60.00 -42.84
N THR A 3 -23.78 -58.91 -42.20
CA THR A 3 -22.80 -57.85 -42.50
C THR A 3 -22.53 -57.14 -41.17
N ILE A 4 -21.27 -56.78 -40.93
CA ILE A 4 -20.84 -55.85 -39.88
C ILE A 4 -21.14 -54.43 -40.37
N ALA A 5 -21.80 -53.61 -39.54
CA ALA A 5 -21.75 -52.15 -39.64
C ALA A 5 -22.03 -51.52 -38.25
N ARG A 6 -20.97 -50.92 -37.69
CA ARG A 6 -20.91 -50.01 -36.52
C ARG A 6 -21.57 -48.66 -36.88
N PRO A 7 -21.94 -47.77 -35.93
CA PRO A 7 -20.98 -47.10 -35.01
C PRO A 7 -21.51 -46.92 -33.56
N PHE A 8 -20.70 -46.97 -32.50
CA PHE A 8 -19.64 -46.03 -32.11
C PHE A 8 -20.13 -44.57 -31.97
N ALA A 9 -20.84 -44.26 -30.88
CA ALA A 9 -20.98 -42.91 -30.35
C ALA A 9 -21.71 -42.95 -29.00
N MET A 10 -21.00 -43.22 -27.90
CA MET A 10 -21.34 -42.74 -26.56
C MET A 10 -20.23 -43.13 -25.59
N LEU A 11 -19.94 -42.24 -24.65
CA LEU A 11 -18.88 -42.27 -23.64
C LEU A 11 -17.51 -41.73 -24.10
N LEU A 12 -17.48 -40.43 -24.37
CA LEU A 12 -16.33 -39.60 -24.02
C LEU A 12 -16.84 -38.23 -23.53
N ALA A 13 -17.43 -38.23 -22.35
CA ALA A 13 -17.71 -37.02 -21.58
C ALA A 13 -17.15 -37.28 -20.18
N LEU A 14 -16.51 -36.25 -19.61
CA LEU A 14 -15.86 -36.19 -18.29
C LEU A 14 -14.46 -36.81 -18.20
N THR A 15 -13.46 -36.04 -18.67
CA THR A 15 -12.35 -35.54 -17.83
C THR A 15 -11.54 -34.53 -18.67
N LEU A 16 -12.15 -33.38 -18.99
CA LEU A 16 -11.34 -32.17 -19.15
C LEU A 16 -11.29 -31.57 -17.75
N SER A 17 -10.31 -32.03 -16.96
CA SER A 17 -9.79 -31.18 -15.89
C SER A 17 -9.32 -29.92 -16.61
N LEU A 18 -10.07 -28.82 -16.49
CA LEU A 18 -9.47 -27.53 -16.75
C LEU A 18 -8.35 -27.43 -15.73
N ASP A 19 -7.12 -27.71 -16.16
CA ASP A 19 -5.95 -27.19 -15.46
C ASP A 19 -6.13 -25.67 -15.48
N ALA A 20 -6.64 -25.13 -14.38
CA ALA A 20 -6.50 -23.72 -14.09
C ALA A 20 -4.99 -23.49 -14.07
N ALA A 21 -4.45 -22.99 -15.19
CA ALA A 21 -3.07 -22.55 -15.24
C ALA A 21 -2.94 -21.48 -14.17
N ALA A 22 -2.36 -21.85 -13.03
CA ALA A 22 -2.16 -20.93 -11.94
C ALA A 22 -1.13 -19.91 -12.43
N LEU A 23 -1.59 -18.68 -12.67
CA LEU A 23 -0.74 -17.61 -13.17
C LEU A 23 0.30 -17.25 -12.11
N SER A 24 1.55 -17.10 -12.51
CA SER A 24 2.58 -16.50 -11.67
C SER A 24 2.67 -15.01 -11.98
N LEU A 25 2.80 -14.20 -10.93
CA LEU A 25 3.04 -12.76 -11.05
C LEU A 25 4.53 -12.48 -10.86
N ARG A 26 5.10 -11.63 -11.71
CA ARG A 26 6.48 -11.14 -11.59
C ARG A 26 6.52 -9.62 -11.82
N SER A 27 7.48 -8.93 -11.20
CA SER A 27 7.83 -7.55 -11.58
C SER A 27 9.06 -7.48 -12.46
N GLU A 28 9.10 -6.41 -13.26
CA GLU A 28 10.33 -5.89 -13.86
C GLU A 28 10.40 -4.38 -13.61
N LYS A 29 11.57 -3.87 -13.23
CA LYS A 29 11.83 -2.43 -13.14
C LYS A 29 12.41 -1.94 -14.47
N ARG A 30 11.72 -1.01 -15.12
CA ARG A 30 12.14 -0.42 -16.40
C ARG A 30 13.22 0.63 -16.22
N ALA A 31 13.90 0.95 -17.32
CA ALA A 31 14.95 1.97 -17.36
C ALA A 31 14.46 3.38 -16.98
N ASP A 32 13.17 3.66 -17.11
CA ASP A 32 12.54 4.92 -16.69
C ASP A 32 12.15 4.94 -15.20
N GLY A 33 12.45 3.86 -14.47
CA GLY A 33 12.16 3.69 -13.05
C GLY A 33 10.80 3.08 -12.76
N THR A 34 9.95 2.85 -13.76
CA THR A 34 8.60 2.29 -13.55
C THR A 34 8.63 0.78 -13.34
N THR A 35 7.82 0.30 -12.42
CA THR A 35 7.59 -1.12 -12.20
C THR A 35 6.45 -1.63 -13.09
N VAL A 36 6.67 -2.75 -13.76
CA VAL A 36 5.62 -3.46 -14.52
C VAL A 36 5.37 -4.84 -13.99
N LEU A 37 4.10 -5.25 -14.08
CA LEU A 37 3.58 -6.50 -13.57
C LEU A 37 3.30 -7.47 -14.73
N LEU A 38 3.99 -8.61 -14.72
CA LEU A 38 3.93 -9.62 -15.75
C LEU A 38 3.24 -10.87 -15.19
N LEU A 39 2.11 -11.22 -15.79
CA LEU A 39 1.46 -12.51 -15.58
C LEU A 39 2.07 -13.55 -16.53
N THR A 40 2.71 -14.58 -15.97
CA THR A 40 3.27 -15.71 -16.72
C THR A 40 2.46 -16.98 -16.49
N ASN A 41 2.56 -17.93 -17.42
CA ASN A 41 1.97 -19.26 -17.30
C ASN A 41 2.90 -20.23 -16.55
N ASP A 42 3.89 -19.72 -15.82
CA ASP A 42 4.73 -20.56 -14.97
C ASP A 42 3.87 -21.16 -13.86
N PRO A 43 4.17 -22.40 -13.40
CA PRO A 43 3.43 -22.97 -12.28
C PRO A 43 3.47 -22.03 -11.08
N ALA A 44 2.30 -21.52 -10.66
CA ALA A 44 2.24 -20.76 -9.42
C ALA A 44 2.71 -21.63 -8.24
N PRO A 45 3.27 -21.03 -7.18
CA PRO A 45 3.51 -21.74 -5.93
C PRO A 45 2.20 -22.40 -5.42
N ALA A 46 2.34 -23.44 -4.58
CA ALA A 46 1.22 -24.27 -4.12
C ALA A 46 0.08 -23.49 -3.42
N ARG A 47 0.36 -22.26 -2.99
CA ARG A 47 -0.62 -21.24 -2.62
C ARG A 47 -0.35 -20.02 -3.52
N PRO A 48 -1.36 -19.48 -4.23
CA PRO A 48 -1.23 -18.21 -4.94
C PRO A 48 -0.71 -17.13 -3.98
N PRO A 49 0.28 -16.30 -4.36
CA PRO A 49 0.74 -15.23 -3.49
C PRO A 49 -0.40 -14.25 -3.23
N GLN A 50 -0.52 -13.76 -1.99
CA GLN A 50 -1.37 -12.60 -1.71
C GLN A 50 -0.70 -11.37 -2.36
N LEU A 51 -1.48 -10.49 -2.98
CA LEU A 51 -0.91 -9.36 -3.71
C LEU A 51 -0.30 -8.31 -2.78
N ASN A 52 -0.74 -8.27 -1.52
CA ASN A 52 -0.22 -7.36 -0.50
C ASN A 52 1.18 -7.73 0.00
N GLU A 53 1.53 -9.02 -0.03
CA GLU A 53 2.85 -9.53 0.33
C GLU A 53 3.86 -9.29 -0.81
N ASP A 54 3.41 -9.27 -2.07
CA ASP A 54 4.29 -9.17 -3.25
C ASP A 54 5.01 -7.80 -3.35
N PRO A 55 6.36 -7.75 -3.25
CA PRO A 55 7.14 -6.52 -3.40
C PRO A 55 6.92 -5.83 -4.76
N ALA A 56 6.60 -6.60 -5.81
CA ALA A 56 6.24 -6.09 -7.13
C ALA A 56 5.02 -5.17 -7.09
N ILE A 57 3.97 -5.62 -6.41
CA ILE A 57 2.71 -4.89 -6.28
C ILE A 57 2.93 -3.62 -5.48
N ARG A 58 3.64 -3.75 -4.35
CA ARG A 58 4.01 -2.63 -3.49
C ARG A 58 4.78 -1.56 -4.27
N ALA A 59 5.81 -1.96 -5.03
CA ALA A 59 6.60 -1.06 -5.85
C ALA A 59 5.76 -0.39 -6.95
N ALA A 60 4.92 -1.15 -7.67
CA ALA A 60 4.04 -0.61 -8.70
C ALA A 60 3.04 0.42 -8.13
N LEU A 61 2.44 0.13 -6.97
CA LEU A 61 1.53 1.05 -6.28
C LEU A 61 2.24 2.33 -5.83
N ILE A 62 3.48 2.24 -5.35
CA ILE A 62 4.27 3.42 -4.99
C ILE A 62 4.66 4.24 -6.24
N ASP A 63 5.06 3.60 -7.33
CA ASP A 63 5.34 4.29 -8.59
C ASP A 63 4.10 4.99 -9.15
N PHE A 64 2.91 4.45 -8.88
CA PHE A 64 1.65 4.96 -9.41
C PHE A 64 0.99 6.03 -8.52
N ILE A 65 0.95 5.82 -7.20
CA ILE A 65 0.24 6.66 -6.21
C ILE A 65 1.22 7.56 -5.44
N GLY A 66 2.44 7.10 -5.22
CA GLY A 66 3.42 7.72 -4.33
C GLY A 66 3.07 7.58 -2.85
N TYR A 67 3.58 8.51 -2.04
CA TYR A 67 3.37 8.53 -0.58
C TYR A 67 2.15 9.35 -0.16
N ALA A 68 1.18 9.54 -1.07
CA ALA A 68 -0.05 10.26 -0.75
C ALA A 68 -0.82 9.60 0.40
N THR A 69 -1.49 10.42 1.21
CA THR A 69 -2.32 9.98 2.33
C THR A 69 -3.79 10.24 2.02
N GLY A 70 -4.68 9.44 2.60
CA GLY A 70 -6.13 9.59 2.47
C GLY A 70 -6.87 8.91 3.62
N SER A 71 -8.18 9.09 3.64
CA SER A 71 -9.08 8.54 4.67
C SER A 71 -10.15 7.68 3.97
N TYR A 72 -9.75 6.50 3.47
CA TYR A 72 -10.62 5.60 2.72
C TYR A 72 -11.02 4.40 3.60
N THR A 73 -10.06 3.58 4.01
CA THR A 73 -10.25 2.46 4.96
C THR A 73 -9.67 2.80 6.34
N ASN A 74 -8.70 3.71 6.41
CA ASN A 74 -8.12 4.19 7.66
C ASN A 74 -7.78 5.69 7.57
N ASP A 75 -7.84 6.40 8.69
CA ASP A 75 -7.80 7.85 8.71
C ASP A 75 -6.39 8.42 8.49
N GLY A 76 -6.23 9.25 7.45
CA GLY A 76 -5.00 9.99 7.19
C GLY A 76 -3.77 9.13 6.93
N SER A 77 -3.94 7.83 6.67
CA SER A 77 -2.85 6.89 6.46
C SER A 77 -2.42 6.87 4.99
N LEU A 78 -1.31 6.19 4.69
CA LEU A 78 -0.84 6.00 3.33
C LEU A 78 -1.89 5.29 2.47
N ILE A 79 -2.22 5.87 1.31
CA ILE A 79 -3.18 5.27 0.37
C ILE A 79 -2.69 3.91 -0.09
N VAL A 80 -1.39 3.77 -0.34
CA VAL A 80 -0.79 2.48 -0.75
C VAL A 80 -1.01 1.41 0.32
N THR A 81 -0.85 1.72 1.60
CA THR A 81 -1.12 0.75 2.68
C THR A 81 -2.60 0.35 2.68
N GLN A 82 -3.51 1.31 2.57
CA GLN A 82 -4.96 1.04 2.50
C GLN A 82 -5.34 0.16 1.29
N VAL A 83 -4.67 0.33 0.15
CA VAL A 83 -4.86 -0.52 -1.03
C VAL A 83 -4.29 -1.91 -0.81
N LEU A 84 -3.10 -2.02 -0.21
CA LEU A 84 -2.48 -3.32 0.10
C LEU A 84 -3.33 -4.11 1.09
N ASP A 85 -3.85 -3.48 2.14
CA ASP A 85 -4.76 -4.14 3.09
C ASP A 85 -6.02 -4.69 2.37
N ALA A 86 -6.53 -3.96 1.36
CA ALA A 86 -7.64 -4.40 0.52
C ALA A 86 -7.27 -5.45 -0.56
N LEU A 87 -6.01 -5.93 -0.57
CA LEU A 87 -5.46 -6.95 -1.47
C LEU A 87 -4.95 -8.18 -0.70
N ASP A 88 -5.42 -8.40 0.54
CA ASP A 88 -4.97 -9.44 1.48
C ASP A 88 -5.43 -10.87 1.14
N SER A 89 -6.27 -11.07 0.11
CA SER A 89 -6.68 -12.40 -0.34
C SER A 89 -5.79 -12.96 -1.44
N GLU A 90 -5.96 -14.25 -1.76
CA GLU A 90 -5.53 -14.79 -3.05
C GLU A 90 -6.14 -13.95 -4.19
N PHE A 91 -5.35 -13.59 -5.19
CA PHE A 91 -5.85 -12.79 -6.29
C PHE A 91 -6.62 -13.59 -7.33
N SER A 92 -7.53 -12.90 -7.99
CA SER A 92 -8.22 -13.36 -9.17
C SER A 92 -7.94 -12.42 -10.34
N THR A 93 -8.18 -12.92 -11.55
CA THR A 93 -8.25 -12.07 -12.74
C THR A 93 -9.70 -11.77 -13.06
N PHE A 94 -9.92 -10.59 -13.65
CA PHE A 94 -11.24 -10.17 -14.10
C PHE A 94 -11.22 -9.85 -15.58
N GLU A 95 -12.19 -10.39 -16.32
CA GLU A 95 -12.23 -10.27 -17.78
C GLU A 95 -13.44 -9.45 -18.29
N GLU A 96 -14.52 -9.36 -17.52
CA GLU A 96 -15.77 -8.75 -18.00
C GLU A 96 -15.58 -7.25 -18.29
N GLY A 97 -15.76 -6.85 -19.55
CA GLY A 97 -15.58 -5.45 -19.94
C GLY A 97 -14.13 -4.97 -19.96
N VAL A 98 -13.15 -5.80 -19.60
CA VAL A 98 -11.72 -5.49 -19.71
C VAL A 98 -11.31 -5.63 -21.18
N PRO A 99 -10.72 -4.59 -21.80
CA PRO A 99 -10.19 -4.69 -23.16
C PRO A 99 -9.16 -5.83 -23.29
N ALA A 100 -9.12 -6.52 -24.43
CA ALA A 100 -8.31 -7.74 -24.61
C ALA A 100 -6.81 -7.51 -24.42
N GLU A 101 -6.33 -6.29 -24.65
CA GLU A 101 -4.95 -5.88 -24.44
C GLU A 101 -4.64 -5.51 -22.98
N ARG A 102 -5.64 -5.43 -22.11
CA ARG A 102 -5.48 -5.07 -20.70
C ARG A 102 -5.66 -6.28 -19.81
N LYS A 103 -5.17 -6.18 -18.58
CA LYS A 103 -5.37 -7.19 -17.55
C LYS A 103 -5.84 -6.51 -16.28
N MET A 104 -6.75 -7.15 -15.55
CA MET A 104 -7.16 -6.66 -14.24
C MET A 104 -6.93 -7.75 -13.19
N LEU A 105 -6.14 -7.40 -12.18
CA LEU A 105 -5.94 -8.20 -10.98
C LEU A 105 -6.87 -7.68 -9.90
N THR A 106 -7.49 -8.57 -9.14
CA THR A 106 -8.44 -8.20 -8.10
C THR A 106 -8.22 -9.08 -6.88
N ALA A 107 -8.27 -8.49 -5.70
CA ALA A 107 -8.27 -9.22 -4.44
C ALA A 107 -9.17 -8.48 -3.44
N MET A 108 -9.32 -9.04 -2.26
CA MET A 108 -10.18 -8.51 -1.21
C MET A 108 -9.49 -8.57 0.15
N ASP A 109 -9.99 -7.82 1.12
CA ASP A 109 -9.60 -7.98 2.52
C ASP A 109 -10.32 -9.20 3.11
N ASP A 110 -9.57 -10.28 3.38
CA ASP A 110 -10.11 -11.51 3.97
C ASP A 110 -10.57 -11.29 5.43
N GLY A 111 -9.95 -10.35 6.14
CA GLY A 111 -10.28 -9.97 7.50
C GLY A 111 -11.66 -9.33 7.64
N ASN A 112 -12.20 -8.74 6.57
CA ASN A 112 -13.55 -8.14 6.56
C ASN A 112 -14.52 -8.77 5.55
N HIS A 113 -14.20 -9.96 5.05
CA HIS A 113 -15.04 -10.69 4.08
C HIS A 113 -15.23 -9.96 2.74
N GLY A 114 -14.27 -9.12 2.36
CA GLY A 114 -14.25 -8.36 1.12
C GLY A 114 -15.18 -7.15 1.08
N ASP A 115 -15.63 -6.70 2.25
CA ASP A 115 -16.27 -5.39 2.37
C ASP A 115 -15.34 -4.30 1.83
N GLU A 116 -14.04 -4.41 2.11
CA GLU A 116 -12.98 -3.67 1.43
C GLU A 116 -12.30 -4.59 0.41
N ARG A 117 -12.06 -4.05 -0.79
CA ARG A 117 -11.42 -4.79 -1.88
C ARG A 117 -10.81 -3.86 -2.90
N ALA A 118 -9.78 -4.34 -3.58
CA ALA A 118 -9.07 -3.54 -4.57
C ALA A 118 -8.86 -4.25 -5.90
N ALA A 119 -8.75 -3.44 -6.94
CA ALA A 119 -8.49 -3.85 -8.31
C ALA A 119 -7.34 -3.06 -8.91
N LEU A 120 -6.47 -3.76 -9.62
CA LEU A 120 -5.31 -3.22 -10.31
C LEU A 120 -5.52 -3.41 -11.81
N LEU A 121 -5.76 -2.32 -12.55
CA LEU A 121 -5.91 -2.35 -14.00
C LEU A 121 -4.58 -2.04 -14.67
N LEU A 122 -4.12 -2.99 -15.49
CA LEU A 122 -2.85 -2.98 -16.19
C LEU A 122 -3.07 -2.78 -17.69
N ASP A 123 -2.17 -2.04 -18.33
CA ASP A 123 -2.09 -1.99 -19.80
C ASP A 123 -1.44 -3.24 -20.41
N ASP A 124 -1.28 -3.23 -21.73
CA ASP A 124 -0.66 -4.31 -22.52
C ASP A 124 0.81 -4.57 -22.17
N LYS A 125 1.41 -3.62 -21.48
CA LYS A 125 2.80 -3.62 -21.03
C LYS A 125 2.93 -3.97 -19.55
N GLY A 126 1.83 -4.29 -18.87
CA GLY A 126 1.82 -4.60 -17.43
C GLY A 126 1.95 -3.39 -16.53
N GLN A 127 1.80 -2.16 -17.03
CA GLN A 127 1.87 -0.95 -16.24
C GLN A 127 0.51 -0.61 -15.63
N LEU A 128 0.49 -0.18 -14.36
CA LEU A 128 -0.72 0.33 -13.72
C LEU A 128 -1.24 1.58 -14.44
N ILE A 129 -2.50 1.51 -14.85
CA ILE A 129 -3.22 2.64 -15.45
C ILE A 129 -4.39 3.12 -14.58
N ALA A 130 -4.91 2.26 -13.71
CA ALA A 130 -5.89 2.62 -12.70
C ALA A 130 -5.84 1.65 -11.51
N VAL A 131 -6.19 2.16 -10.33
CA VAL A 131 -6.39 1.36 -9.12
C VAL A 131 -7.79 1.66 -8.58
N GLY A 132 -8.58 0.62 -8.33
CA GLY A 132 -9.89 0.73 -7.68
C GLY A 132 -9.79 0.30 -6.23
N LEU A 133 -10.45 1.03 -5.34
CA LEU A 133 -10.58 0.69 -3.92
C LEU A 133 -12.04 0.87 -3.49
N VAL A 134 -12.69 -0.23 -3.14
CA VAL A 134 -14.00 -0.19 -2.47
C VAL A 134 -13.77 0.04 -0.98
N ASN A 135 -14.36 1.11 -0.43
CA ASN A 135 -14.08 1.58 0.91
C ASN A 135 -15.27 2.29 1.56
N GLY A 136 -15.12 2.60 2.85
CA GLY A 136 -16.12 3.28 3.66
C GLY A 136 -15.85 4.76 3.95
N HIS A 137 -14.79 5.39 3.44
CA HIS A 137 -14.29 6.69 3.94
C HIS A 137 -14.19 6.78 5.47
N CYS A 138 -13.19 6.08 6.02
CA CYS A 138 -13.00 5.99 7.46
C CYS A 138 -12.18 7.16 8.02
N THR A 139 -12.68 7.80 9.08
CA THR A 139 -12.05 8.95 9.76
C THR A 139 -12.05 8.79 11.28
N VAL A 140 -11.11 9.44 11.97
CA VAL A 140 -11.07 9.57 13.42
C VAL A 140 -11.35 11.03 13.78
N LYS A 141 -12.53 11.32 14.32
CA LYS A 141 -12.94 12.71 14.62
C LYS A 141 -12.16 13.33 15.77
N SER A 142 -11.72 12.51 16.73
CA SER A 142 -10.92 12.96 17.87
C SER A 142 -10.09 11.81 18.44
N ARG A 143 -9.07 12.16 19.23
CA ARG A 143 -8.10 11.21 19.79
C ARG A 143 -8.71 10.18 20.75
N THR A 144 -9.92 10.44 21.23
CA THR A 144 -10.66 9.57 22.15
C THR A 144 -11.76 8.78 21.46
N GLU A 145 -12.00 9.05 20.18
CA GLU A 145 -13.01 8.36 19.38
C GLU A 145 -12.39 7.22 18.59
N SER A 146 -13.20 6.19 18.32
CA SER A 146 -12.83 5.10 17.42
C SER A 146 -12.89 5.56 15.96
N LEU A 147 -12.20 4.80 15.09
CA LEU A 147 -12.38 4.92 13.64
C LEU A 147 -13.87 4.81 13.30
N SER A 148 -14.36 5.73 12.47
CA SER A 148 -15.73 5.79 11.99
C SER A 148 -15.73 5.83 10.48
N CYS A 149 -16.33 4.82 9.86
CA CYS A 149 -16.58 4.75 8.42
C CYS A 149 -18.01 5.17 8.11
N ASN A 150 -18.29 5.49 6.84
CA ASN A 150 -19.65 5.62 6.34
C ASN A 150 -20.42 4.33 6.63
N PRO A 151 -21.68 4.44 7.07
CA PRO A 151 -22.46 3.26 7.44
C PRO A 151 -22.74 2.41 6.20
N GLY A 152 -22.51 1.10 6.32
CA GLY A 152 -23.01 0.14 5.34
C GLY A 152 -24.54 0.20 5.24
N PRO A 153 -25.13 -0.24 4.12
CA PRO A 153 -24.50 -0.93 3.00
C PRO A 153 -23.88 -0.01 1.93
N GLU A 154 -23.99 1.31 2.07
CA GLU A 154 -23.59 2.27 1.05
C GLU A 154 -22.08 2.55 1.11
N THR A 155 -21.33 1.95 0.19
CA THR A 155 -19.88 2.11 0.08
C THR A 155 -19.48 3.00 -1.09
N VAL A 156 -18.22 3.40 -1.09
CA VAL A 156 -17.62 4.23 -2.14
C VAL A 156 -16.63 3.39 -2.92
N LEU A 157 -16.65 3.54 -4.24
CA LEU A 157 -15.56 3.12 -5.10
C LEU A 157 -14.68 4.33 -5.41
N THR A 158 -13.46 4.32 -4.89
CA THR A 158 -12.44 5.30 -5.23
C THR A 158 -11.56 4.77 -6.34
N ILE A 159 -11.46 5.49 -7.45
CA ILE A 159 -10.62 5.14 -8.60
C ILE A 159 -9.44 6.12 -8.69
N PHE A 160 -8.23 5.61 -8.53
CA PHE A 160 -6.99 6.35 -8.72
C PHE A 160 -6.53 6.25 -10.18
N GLN A 161 -6.27 7.38 -10.83
CA GLN A 161 -5.75 7.44 -12.20
C GLN A 161 -4.68 8.51 -12.35
N ALA A 162 -3.74 8.31 -13.27
CA ALA A 162 -2.73 9.31 -13.60
C ALA A 162 -3.36 10.58 -14.20
N LYS A 163 -2.69 11.72 -14.03
CA LYS A 163 -3.12 13.00 -14.61
C LYS A 163 -3.27 12.88 -16.13
N GLY A 164 -4.46 13.23 -16.62
CA GLY A 164 -4.79 13.22 -18.06
C GLY A 164 -5.36 11.89 -18.57
N ALA A 165 -5.44 10.85 -17.72
CA ALA A 165 -6.18 9.64 -18.04
C ALA A 165 -7.68 9.93 -18.24
N LYS A 166 -8.33 9.16 -19.12
CA LYS A 166 -9.78 9.29 -19.30
C LYS A 166 -10.47 8.46 -18.23
N LYS A 167 -11.56 8.98 -17.66
CA LYS A 167 -12.38 8.23 -16.70
C LYS A 167 -12.88 6.89 -17.29
N SER A 168 -13.19 6.88 -18.58
CA SER A 168 -13.61 5.68 -19.32
C SER A 168 -12.55 4.59 -19.38
N ASP A 169 -11.26 4.92 -19.21
CA ASP A 169 -10.21 3.90 -19.16
C ASP A 169 -10.37 2.98 -17.93
N ALA A 170 -11.09 3.43 -16.89
CA ALA A 170 -11.36 2.67 -15.67
C ALA A 170 -12.79 2.11 -15.60
N ASP A 171 -13.58 2.16 -16.68
CA ASP A 171 -14.92 1.55 -16.72
C ASP A 171 -14.96 0.07 -16.27
N PRO A 172 -13.94 -0.78 -16.58
CA PRO A 172 -13.94 -2.16 -16.10
C PRO A 172 -13.91 -2.28 -14.56
N ILE A 173 -13.26 -1.34 -13.87
CA ILE A 173 -13.24 -1.30 -12.39
C ILE A 173 -14.65 -1.06 -11.85
N ILE A 174 -15.45 -0.22 -12.51
CA ILE A 174 -16.85 0.02 -12.12
C ILE A 174 -17.68 -1.25 -12.27
N VAL A 175 -17.48 -2.00 -13.36
CA VAL A 175 -18.17 -3.28 -13.59
C VAL A 175 -17.79 -4.28 -12.50
N TRP A 176 -16.49 -4.47 -12.28
CA TRP A 176 -15.97 -5.34 -11.22
C TRP A 176 -16.49 -4.97 -9.82
N SER A 177 -16.51 -3.68 -9.49
CA SER A 177 -16.91 -3.23 -8.14
C SER A 177 -18.34 -3.64 -7.75
N LYS A 178 -19.20 -3.94 -8.74
CA LYS A 178 -20.57 -4.39 -8.51
C LYS A 178 -20.68 -5.88 -8.28
N GLN A 179 -19.63 -6.66 -8.56
CA GLN A 179 -19.58 -8.06 -8.18
C GLN A 179 -19.33 -8.15 -6.68
N LEU A 180 -20.27 -8.78 -5.98
CA LEU A 180 -20.26 -8.90 -4.54
C LEU A 180 -19.37 -10.07 -4.12
N PRO A 181 -18.56 -9.91 -3.05
CA PRO A 181 -17.88 -11.05 -2.42
C PRO A 181 -18.88 -12.13 -2.00
N PRO A 182 -18.46 -13.41 -1.86
CA PRO A 182 -19.37 -14.53 -1.65
C PRO A 182 -20.37 -14.37 -0.50
N LEU A 183 -19.92 -13.88 0.66
CA LEU A 183 -20.81 -13.65 1.82
C LEU A 183 -21.83 -12.54 1.56
N ILE A 184 -21.40 -11.47 0.90
CA ILE A 184 -22.23 -10.31 0.59
C ILE A 184 -23.24 -10.65 -0.52
N ALA A 185 -22.83 -11.45 -1.51
CA ALA A 185 -23.70 -12.00 -2.54
C ALA A 185 -24.79 -12.89 -1.92
N TYR A 186 -24.42 -13.75 -0.96
CA TYR A 186 -25.39 -14.54 -0.20
C TYR A 186 -26.41 -13.67 0.54
N TRP A 187 -25.99 -12.55 1.14
CA TRP A 187 -26.95 -11.60 1.76
C TRP A 187 -27.87 -10.96 0.71
N ALA A 188 -27.33 -10.58 -0.45
CA ALA A 188 -28.10 -9.95 -1.52
C ALA A 188 -29.21 -10.85 -2.09
N GLU A 189 -29.01 -12.16 -2.05
CA GLU A 189 -29.96 -13.17 -2.53
C GLU A 189 -30.92 -13.69 -1.44
N SER A 190 -30.74 -13.27 -0.17
CA SER A 190 -31.57 -13.71 0.94
C SER A 190 -33.05 -13.39 0.73
N GLU A 191 -33.95 -14.30 1.14
CA GLU A 191 -35.40 -14.08 1.15
C GLU A 191 -35.83 -13.10 2.25
N ASP A 192 -35.04 -13.00 3.33
CA ASP A 192 -35.26 -12.06 4.42
C ASP A 192 -34.92 -10.61 4.00
N PRO A 193 -35.89 -9.68 4.02
CA PRO A 193 -35.65 -8.29 3.63
C PRO A 193 -34.59 -7.57 4.47
N GLU A 194 -34.47 -7.89 5.76
CA GLU A 194 -33.49 -7.24 6.65
C GLU A 194 -32.07 -7.68 6.31
N THR A 195 -31.86 -8.98 6.11
CA THR A 195 -30.59 -9.52 5.61
C THR A 195 -30.23 -8.95 4.24
N ARG A 196 -31.19 -8.90 3.31
CA ARG A 196 -30.97 -8.34 1.97
C ARG A 196 -30.58 -6.87 2.00
N ALA A 197 -31.15 -6.10 2.90
CA ALA A 197 -30.84 -4.67 3.06
C ALA A 197 -29.39 -4.42 3.52
N ARG A 198 -28.71 -5.43 4.09
CA ARG A 198 -27.31 -5.33 4.53
C ARG A 198 -26.31 -5.57 3.40
N ALA A 199 -26.72 -6.11 2.27
CA ALA A 199 -25.83 -6.38 1.15
C ALA A 199 -25.24 -5.06 0.61
N GLN A 200 -23.92 -5.03 0.52
CA GLN A 200 -23.15 -3.87 0.12
C GLN A 200 -23.57 -3.35 -1.27
N LYS A 201 -23.51 -2.02 -1.45
CA LYS A 201 -23.76 -1.34 -2.73
C LYS A 201 -22.78 -0.21 -2.92
N ILE A 202 -22.25 -0.08 -4.12
CA ILE A 202 -21.47 1.10 -4.51
C ILE A 202 -22.43 2.27 -4.70
N ALA A 203 -22.51 3.14 -3.69
CA ALA A 203 -23.37 4.32 -3.69
C ALA A 203 -22.75 5.49 -4.46
N THR A 204 -21.41 5.62 -4.39
CA THR A 204 -20.66 6.69 -5.07
C THR A 204 -19.43 6.14 -5.76
N VAL A 205 -19.10 6.68 -6.93
CA VAL A 205 -17.82 6.46 -7.61
C VAL A 205 -17.09 7.79 -7.68
N GLU A 206 -15.87 7.84 -7.16
CA GLU A 206 -15.00 9.01 -7.21
C GLU A 206 -13.71 8.73 -7.95
N TYR A 207 -13.08 9.80 -8.45
CA TYR A 207 -11.86 9.73 -9.23
C TYR A 207 -10.81 10.64 -8.62
N ILE A 208 -9.67 10.06 -8.26
CA ILE A 208 -8.54 10.75 -7.67
C ILE A 208 -7.39 10.74 -8.66
N ILE A 209 -6.85 11.93 -8.92
CA ILE A 209 -5.67 12.07 -9.78
C ILE A 209 -4.43 11.76 -8.93
N THR A 210 -3.63 10.79 -9.36
CA THR A 210 -2.37 10.47 -8.70
C THR A 210 -1.26 11.46 -9.08
N ASP A 211 -0.36 11.70 -8.13
CA ASP A 211 0.85 12.51 -8.32
C ASP A 211 2.01 11.88 -7.53
N PRO A 212 2.58 10.77 -8.03
CA PRO A 212 3.55 9.97 -7.29
C PRO A 212 4.85 10.71 -6.97
N LYS A 213 5.12 11.81 -7.66
CA LYS A 213 6.31 12.66 -7.45
C LYS A 213 6.09 13.76 -6.41
N LYS A 214 4.86 13.92 -5.92
CA LYS A 214 4.55 14.92 -4.90
C LYS A 214 5.01 14.43 -3.53
N ASP A 215 5.83 15.25 -2.88
CA ASP A 215 6.23 15.02 -1.49
C ASP A 215 4.98 14.88 -0.59
N SER A 216 4.93 13.81 0.19
CA SER A 216 3.83 13.59 1.14
C SER A 216 3.92 14.48 2.38
N TRP A 217 5.11 15.01 2.64
CA TRP A 217 5.39 15.84 3.80
C TRP A 217 6.37 16.97 3.49
N ASN A 218 6.27 18.05 4.26
CA ASN A 218 7.16 19.20 4.13
C ASN A 218 7.61 19.73 5.52
N ALA A 219 8.58 20.64 5.50
CA ALA A 219 9.21 21.13 6.74
C ALA A 219 8.24 21.84 7.69
N SER A 220 7.08 22.33 7.22
CA SER A 220 6.09 22.96 8.10
C SER A 220 5.38 21.97 9.04
N GLN A 221 5.52 20.66 8.80
CA GLN A 221 4.97 19.62 9.65
C GLN A 221 5.93 19.19 10.78
N LEU A 222 7.16 19.69 10.76
CA LEU A 222 8.14 19.48 11.83
C LEU A 222 7.98 20.55 12.92
N PRO A 223 8.54 20.33 14.13
CA PRO A 223 8.69 21.38 15.13
C PRO A 223 9.31 22.65 14.53
N SER A 224 8.81 23.82 14.94
CA SER A 224 9.21 25.11 14.35
C SER A 224 10.70 25.45 14.50
N ASP A 225 11.33 24.88 15.52
CA ASP A 225 12.75 25.03 15.86
C ASP A 225 13.61 23.85 15.37
N PHE A 226 13.06 22.95 14.55
CA PHE A 226 13.84 21.84 13.97
C PHE A 226 15.07 22.37 13.20
N PRO A 227 16.28 21.81 13.43
CA PRO A 227 17.51 22.36 12.86
C PRO A 227 17.52 22.33 11.32
N LYS A 228 17.61 23.51 10.70
CA LYS A 228 17.63 23.62 9.22
C LYS A 228 18.78 22.85 8.56
N ALA A 229 19.92 22.74 9.25
CA ALA A 229 21.08 22.00 8.78
C ALA A 229 20.81 20.48 8.65
N MET A 230 19.83 19.96 9.38
CA MET A 230 19.46 18.54 9.41
C MET A 230 18.32 18.20 8.44
N LEU A 231 17.59 19.19 7.90
CA LEU A 231 16.52 18.96 6.93
C LEU A 231 16.94 18.11 5.71
N PRO A 232 18.16 18.26 5.14
CA PRO A 232 18.59 17.44 4.01
C PRO A 232 18.80 15.95 4.34
N LEU A 233 18.81 15.59 5.62
CA LEU A 233 18.91 14.21 6.10
C LEU A 233 17.54 13.51 6.11
N LEU A 234 16.43 14.23 6.01
CA LEU A 234 15.09 13.64 6.00
C LEU A 234 14.63 13.35 4.55
N PRO A 235 14.48 12.08 4.14
CA PRO A 235 14.09 11.73 2.78
C PRO A 235 12.66 12.19 2.43
N LYS A 236 12.49 12.67 1.20
CA LYS A 236 11.19 13.14 0.67
C LYS A 236 10.30 12.03 0.12
N ASN A 237 10.90 10.95 -0.38
CA ASN A 237 10.20 9.74 -0.81
C ASN A 237 9.84 8.87 0.40
N ALA A 238 9.13 9.45 1.35
CA ALA A 238 8.70 8.82 2.59
C ALA A 238 7.42 9.49 3.07
N HIS A 239 6.72 8.84 3.99
CA HIS A 239 5.60 9.37 4.76
C HIS A 239 6.07 9.82 6.14
N LEU A 240 5.62 10.99 6.58
CA LEU A 240 5.84 11.47 7.95
C LEU A 240 4.86 10.83 8.92
N ALA A 241 5.28 9.74 9.55
CA ALA A 241 4.50 9.04 10.57
C ALA A 241 4.43 9.85 11.86
N GLY A 242 5.52 10.53 12.25
CA GLY A 242 5.57 11.30 13.49
C GLY A 242 6.69 12.32 13.51
N ALA A 243 6.48 13.39 14.27
CA ALA A 243 7.47 14.41 14.57
C ALA A 243 7.17 15.00 15.95
N GLY A 244 8.21 15.29 16.71
CA GLY A 244 8.08 15.82 18.05
C GLY A 244 9.33 16.54 18.54
N VAL A 245 9.15 17.23 19.66
CA VAL A 245 10.18 18.03 20.31
C VAL A 245 9.98 17.98 21.81
N ASP A 246 11.07 18.09 22.58
CA ASP A 246 11.08 18.14 24.04
C ASP A 246 10.29 16.97 24.67
N GLY A 247 10.41 15.79 24.05
CA GLY A 247 9.84 14.55 24.54
C GLY A 247 8.35 14.33 24.28
N VAL A 248 7.72 15.15 23.43
CA VAL A 248 6.32 14.98 23.01
C VAL A 248 6.14 15.13 21.51
N TYR A 249 5.22 14.36 20.92
CA TYR A 249 4.86 14.50 19.51
C TYR A 249 4.03 15.77 19.25
N THR A 250 4.26 16.41 18.10
CA THR A 250 3.52 17.58 17.60
C THR A 250 2.60 17.24 16.42
N THR A 251 2.87 16.13 15.74
CA THR A 251 2.08 15.63 14.59
C THR A 251 0.62 15.40 14.96
N PRO A 252 -0.35 15.76 14.08
CA PRO A 252 -1.76 15.41 14.26
C PRO A 252 -1.95 13.90 14.56
N GLY A 253 -2.96 13.55 15.36
CA GLY A 253 -3.19 12.16 15.84
C GLY A 253 -2.34 11.76 17.05
N MET A 254 -1.05 12.17 17.07
CA MET A 254 -0.13 11.89 18.18
C MET A 254 0.18 13.08 19.08
N ARG A 255 -0.38 14.27 18.79
CA ARG A 255 -0.04 15.50 19.52
C ARG A 255 -0.13 15.36 21.03
N GLY A 256 0.98 15.58 21.73
CA GLY A 256 1.08 15.48 23.19
C GLY A 256 1.22 14.05 23.72
N ALA A 257 1.29 13.02 22.86
CA ALA A 257 1.82 11.73 23.32
C ALA A 257 3.30 11.89 23.66
N PRO A 258 3.77 11.25 24.74
CA PRO A 258 5.18 11.22 25.06
C PRO A 258 5.96 10.40 24.02
N ILE A 259 7.17 10.85 23.71
CA ILE A 259 8.17 10.09 22.96
C ILE A 259 8.85 9.14 23.96
N TYR A 260 8.50 7.87 23.93
CA TYR A 260 9.14 6.89 24.81
C TYR A 260 10.49 6.45 24.24
N GLY A 261 11.54 6.45 25.06
CA GLY A 261 12.88 6.14 24.58
C GLY A 261 13.96 6.38 25.61
N ASP A 262 13.97 5.58 26.68
CA ASP A 262 15.03 5.63 27.70
C ASP A 262 16.38 5.13 27.14
N PHE A 263 16.43 4.69 25.87
CA PHE A 263 17.63 4.16 25.21
C PHE A 263 18.78 5.17 25.15
N ASP A 264 18.50 6.46 24.98
CA ASP A 264 19.56 7.48 25.00
C ASP A 264 20.15 7.62 26.41
N GLU A 265 19.29 7.62 27.44
CA GLU A 265 19.73 7.67 28.84
C GLU A 265 20.48 6.40 29.26
N LEU A 266 20.03 5.23 28.80
CA LEU A 266 20.74 3.95 28.98
C LEU A 266 22.10 3.92 28.27
N ALA A 267 22.25 4.65 27.16
CA ALA A 267 23.50 4.85 26.47
C ALA A 267 24.37 5.99 27.07
N GLY A 268 23.93 6.59 28.19
CA GLY A 268 24.64 7.67 28.88
C GLY A 268 24.55 9.02 28.20
N ARG A 269 23.63 9.20 27.25
CA ARG A 269 23.38 10.45 26.54
C ARG A 269 22.16 11.17 27.14
N PRO A 270 22.09 12.51 27.08
CA PRO A 270 20.84 13.20 27.38
C PRO A 270 19.77 12.75 26.38
N ARG A 271 18.50 12.81 26.79
CA ARG A 271 17.38 12.60 25.87
C ARG A 271 17.48 13.56 24.68
N HIS A 272 17.20 13.06 23.47
CA HIS A 272 17.16 13.90 22.28
C HIS A 272 16.10 15.00 22.38
N ASP A 273 16.39 16.14 21.76
CA ASP A 273 15.48 17.28 21.69
C ASP A 273 14.37 17.04 20.66
N PHE A 274 14.69 16.38 19.54
CA PHE A 274 13.78 16.15 18.43
C PHE A 274 13.70 14.68 18.03
N GLU A 275 12.51 14.23 17.67
CA GLU A 275 12.30 12.94 17.01
C GLU A 275 11.47 13.13 15.73
N VAL A 276 11.86 12.46 14.66
CA VAL A 276 11.11 12.38 13.40
C VAL A 276 11.06 10.92 12.96
N MET A 277 9.85 10.40 12.78
CA MET A 277 9.59 9.05 12.28
C MET A 277 9.09 9.14 10.84
N LEU A 278 9.82 8.49 9.94
CA LEU A 278 9.48 8.38 8.53
C LEU A 278 9.27 6.90 8.16
N LYS A 279 8.31 6.66 7.27
CA LYS A 279 8.04 5.34 6.69
C LYS A 279 8.26 5.42 5.18
N THR A 280 9.04 4.51 4.61
CA THR A 280 9.28 4.44 3.16
C THR A 280 9.19 2.99 2.67
N TYR A 281 8.80 2.82 1.42
CA TYR A 281 8.87 1.55 0.69
C TYR A 281 10.06 1.54 -0.28
N THR A 282 10.99 2.49 -0.12
CA THR A 282 12.30 2.41 -0.74
C THR A 282 13.07 1.26 -0.09
N GLU A 283 13.72 0.42 -0.90
CA GLU A 283 14.54 -0.70 -0.43
C GLU A 283 15.52 -0.26 0.65
N PHE A 284 15.68 -1.08 1.70
CA PHE A 284 16.55 -0.78 2.84
C PHE A 284 17.97 -0.36 2.40
N SER A 285 18.54 -1.09 1.45
CA SER A 285 19.88 -0.82 0.91
C SER A 285 19.98 0.55 0.22
N ASP A 286 18.95 0.98 -0.51
CA ASP A 286 18.88 2.29 -1.17
C ASP A 286 18.71 3.42 -0.14
N VAL A 287 17.98 3.18 0.95
CA VAL A 287 17.87 4.13 2.07
C VAL A 287 19.22 4.31 2.75
N VAL A 288 19.94 3.21 3.03
CA VAL A 288 21.30 3.27 3.59
C VAL A 288 22.25 4.03 2.67
N GLU A 289 22.17 3.80 1.35
CA GLU A 289 22.99 4.50 0.36
C GLU A 289 22.66 6.00 0.28
N PHE A 290 21.38 6.38 0.36
CA PHE A 290 20.96 7.78 0.49
C PHE A 290 21.69 8.46 1.65
N TYR A 291 21.76 7.82 2.82
CA TYR A 291 22.43 8.40 3.98
C TYR A 291 23.94 8.41 3.85
N LYS A 292 24.58 7.38 3.28
CA LYS A 292 26.04 7.41 2.99
C LYS A 292 26.44 8.65 2.19
N GLN A 293 25.60 9.08 1.25
CA GLN A 293 25.85 10.24 0.41
C GLN A 293 25.58 11.58 1.12
N ARG A 294 24.60 11.63 2.02
CA ARG A 294 24.11 12.86 2.67
C ARG A 294 24.72 13.13 4.04
N ALA A 295 24.96 12.10 4.84
CA ALA A 295 25.54 12.15 6.18
C ALA A 295 27.08 12.06 6.11
N LYS A 296 27.72 12.98 5.38
CA LYS A 296 29.18 12.93 5.18
C LYS A 296 29.92 13.12 6.50
N GLY A 297 30.83 12.19 6.79
CA GLY A 297 31.62 12.20 8.04
C GLY A 297 30.89 11.60 9.25
N ALA A 298 29.69 11.06 9.06
CA ALA A 298 28.99 10.29 10.08
C ALA A 298 29.58 8.89 10.23
N GLU A 299 29.47 8.35 11.43
CA GLU A 299 29.71 6.93 11.69
C GLU A 299 28.49 6.12 11.23
N LEU A 300 28.72 5.06 10.46
CA LEU A 300 27.69 4.14 9.99
C LEU A 300 28.00 2.74 10.50
N SER A 301 27.04 2.15 11.19
CA SER A 301 26.99 0.73 11.52
C SER A 301 25.76 0.12 10.88
N ALA A 302 25.91 -0.98 10.14
CA ALA A 302 24.79 -1.63 9.46
C ALA A 302 24.96 -3.15 9.43
N ASN A 303 23.83 -3.84 9.50
CA ASN A 303 23.67 -5.23 9.08
C ASN A 303 22.57 -5.29 8.01
N ASP A 304 22.05 -6.48 7.72
CA ASP A 304 21.10 -6.70 6.63
C ASP A 304 19.70 -6.10 6.91
N GLU A 305 19.35 -5.82 8.17
CA GLU A 305 17.99 -5.39 8.57
C GLU A 305 17.96 -4.06 9.34
N LYS A 306 19.10 -3.64 9.90
CA LYS A 306 19.22 -2.44 10.72
C LYS A 306 20.48 -1.66 10.37
N ALA A 307 20.34 -0.35 10.25
CA ALA A 307 21.45 0.57 10.18
C ALA A 307 21.31 1.70 11.21
N LEU A 308 22.44 2.14 11.73
CA LEU A 308 22.59 3.24 12.66
C LEU A 308 23.60 4.22 12.09
N ILE A 309 23.22 5.49 11.95
CA ILE A 309 24.09 6.56 11.49
C ILE A 309 24.12 7.66 12.53
N GLU A 310 25.32 8.05 12.96
CA GLU A 310 25.51 9.10 13.96
C GLU A 310 26.49 10.15 13.45
N GLY A 311 26.16 11.42 13.67
CA GLY A 311 27.03 12.50 13.20
C GLY A 311 26.64 13.87 13.75
N VAL A 312 27.30 14.90 13.23
CA VAL A 312 27.09 16.28 13.64
C VAL A 312 26.70 17.12 12.43
N ALA A 313 25.66 17.94 12.56
CA ALA A 313 25.23 18.88 11.54
C ALA A 313 24.76 20.19 12.19
N GLY A 314 25.31 21.32 11.73
CA GLY A 314 24.91 22.64 12.21
C GLY A 314 25.17 22.88 13.71
N GLY A 315 26.16 22.20 14.30
CA GLY A 315 26.52 22.31 15.72
C GLY A 315 25.69 21.44 16.67
N GLY A 316 24.84 20.56 16.14
CA GLY A 316 24.07 19.57 16.90
C GLY A 316 24.39 18.14 16.48
N THR A 317 24.23 17.18 17.39
CA THR A 317 24.33 15.74 17.10
C THR A 317 23.02 15.22 16.51
N TYR A 318 23.10 14.27 15.59
CA TYR A 318 21.96 13.47 15.14
C TYR A 318 22.29 11.99 15.18
N LYS A 319 21.23 11.19 15.32
CA LYS A 319 21.20 9.73 15.23
C LYS A 319 20.07 9.33 14.30
N ILE A 320 20.35 8.45 13.35
CA ILE A 320 19.37 7.90 12.42
C ILE A 320 19.38 6.39 12.58
N GLU A 321 18.24 5.84 12.98
CA GLU A 321 17.99 4.41 12.98
C GLU A 321 17.13 4.07 11.75
N ILE A 322 17.61 3.12 10.95
CA ILE A 322 16.90 2.57 9.79
C ILE A 322 16.63 1.11 10.12
N LYS A 323 15.39 0.68 9.98
CA LYS A 323 14.98 -0.70 10.21
C LYS A 323 14.14 -1.17 9.03
N ASP A 324 14.53 -2.29 8.44
CA ASP A 324 13.68 -3.02 7.52
C ASP A 324 12.58 -3.76 8.32
N ASN A 325 11.32 -3.46 8.02
CA ASN A 325 10.17 -4.18 8.57
C ASN A 325 9.49 -5.02 7.48
N GLU A 326 10.25 -5.45 6.46
CA GLU A 326 9.82 -6.34 5.40
C GLU A 326 8.62 -5.74 4.64
N GLU A 327 7.46 -6.40 4.68
CA GLU A 327 6.23 -5.99 4.00
C GLU A 327 5.68 -4.66 4.53
N GLU A 328 5.94 -4.32 5.79
CA GLU A 328 5.55 -3.02 6.31
C GLU A 328 6.40 -1.89 5.72
N GLY A 329 7.54 -2.19 5.09
CA GLY A 329 8.48 -1.23 4.52
C GLY A 329 9.57 -0.78 5.52
N THR A 330 10.46 0.08 5.06
CA THR A 330 11.57 0.60 5.85
C THR A 330 11.12 1.75 6.77
N ALA A 331 11.34 1.57 8.07
CA ALA A 331 11.17 2.60 9.09
C ALA A 331 12.47 3.38 9.30
N ILE A 332 12.35 4.69 9.45
CA ILE A 332 13.46 5.60 9.71
C ILE A 332 13.09 6.45 10.93
N THR A 333 13.88 6.33 12.00
CA THR A 333 13.77 7.17 13.19
C THR A 333 14.97 8.10 13.25
N PHE A 334 14.71 9.40 13.14
CA PHE A 334 15.70 10.46 13.25
C PHE A 334 15.59 11.11 14.63
N SER A 335 16.63 11.01 15.44
CA SER A 335 16.77 11.69 16.72
C SER A 335 17.82 12.79 16.60
N ALA A 336 17.58 13.96 17.21
CA ALA A 336 18.56 15.04 17.19
C ALA A 336 18.64 15.83 18.50
N TRP A 337 19.83 16.35 18.73
CA TRP A 337 20.16 17.25 19.82
C TRP A 337 20.53 18.62 19.24
N ARG A 338 20.08 19.69 19.91
CA ARG A 338 20.40 21.08 19.56
C ARG A 338 21.90 21.39 19.70
N LYS A 339 22.61 20.58 20.47
CA LYS A 339 24.04 20.69 20.76
C LYS A 339 24.74 19.35 20.52
N GLU A 340 26.04 19.41 20.35
CA GLU A 340 26.90 18.22 20.35
C GLU A 340 26.86 17.55 21.73
N VAL A 341 26.71 16.22 21.75
CA VAL A 341 26.55 15.38 22.95
C VAL A 341 27.40 14.12 22.91
#